data_AF-A0A955L220-F1
#
_entry.id   AF-A0A955L220-F1
#
_cell.length_a   1.000
_cell.length_b   1.000
_cell.length_c   1.000
_cell.angle_alpha   90.00
_cell.angle_beta   90.00
_cell.angle_gamma   90.00
#
_symmetry.space_group_name_H-M   'P 1'
#
loop_
_entity.id
_entity.type
_entity.pdbx_description
1 polymer ?
#
loop_
_entity_poly.entity_id
_entity_poly.type
_entity_poly.pdbx_seq_one_letter_code
_entity_poly.pdbx_strand_id
1 'polypeptide(L)'
;MKNIRKKLLFSFTLALVMLISLPAKAYAQNINYKIPNPTRYNSLEDIIGAAGSLIRPLFLLTFGAMLLVGAFLVLTSQGNEEKIENGKKTIMAAIIGFAIAALAP
;
A
#
# COMPACT_ATOMS: atom_id res chain seq x y z
N MET A 1 68.50 15.80 -17.11
CA MET A 1 67.58 14.83 -16.45
C MET A 1 67.21 15.14 -14.98
N LYS A 2 68.03 15.84 -14.19
CA LYS A 2 67.81 16.05 -12.74
C LYS A 2 66.53 16.83 -12.39
N ASN A 3 66.11 17.77 -13.24
CA ASN A 3 64.94 18.63 -12.99
C ASN A 3 63.59 17.94 -13.26
N ILE A 4 63.55 16.96 -14.16
CA ILE A 4 62.33 16.20 -14.50
C ILE A 4 61.97 15.22 -13.38
N ARG A 5 62.96 14.52 -12.82
CA ARG A 5 62.74 13.60 -11.68
C ARG A 5 62.22 14.33 -10.44
N LYS A 6 62.71 15.54 -10.16
CA LYS A 6 62.23 16.36 -9.02
C LYS A 6 60.79 16.85 -9.21
N LYS A 7 60.39 17.25 -10.43
CA LYS A 7 59.01 17.63 -10.73
C LYS A 7 58.04 16.44 -10.63
N LEU A 8 58.49 15.26 -11.06
CA LEU A 8 57.72 14.01 -10.93
C LEU A 8 57.53 13.62 -9.45
N LEU A 9 58.60 13.69 -8.65
CA LEU A 9 58.54 13.43 -7.21
C LEU A 9 57.63 14.43 -6.48
N PHE A 10 57.70 15.71 -6.85
CA PHE A 10 56.84 16.75 -6.26
C PHE A 10 55.36 16.56 -6.62
N SER A 11 55.06 16.22 -7.88
CA SER A 11 53.69 15.87 -8.32
C SER A 11 53.16 14.63 -7.60
N PHE A 12 54.02 13.64 -7.36
CA PHE A 12 53.66 12.42 -6.63
C PHE A 12 53.35 12.71 -5.16
N THR A 13 54.15 13.55 -4.50
CA THR A 13 53.87 13.98 -3.12
C THR A 13 52.60 14.80 -3.00
N LEU A 14 52.30 15.65 -3.99
CA LEU A 14 51.08 16.44 -4.02
C LEU A 14 49.82 15.57 -4.20
N ALA A 15 49.92 14.54 -5.05
CA ALA A 15 48.85 13.56 -5.23
C ALA A 15 48.58 12.75 -3.95
N LEU A 16 49.63 12.39 -3.21
CA LEU A 16 49.52 11.66 -1.94
C LEU A 16 48.80 12.50 -0.86
N VAL A 17 49.12 13.80 -0.76
CA VAL A 17 48.48 14.72 0.18
C VAL A 17 47.01 14.94 -0.19
N MET A 18 46.68 15.07 -1.49
CA MET A 18 45.28 15.15 -1.94
C MET A 18 44.47 13.90 -1.58
N LEU A 19 45.07 12.71 -1.68
CA LEU A 19 44.40 11.45 -1.31
C LEU A 19 44.07 11.38 0.19
N ILE A 20 44.96 11.87 1.06
CA ILE A 20 44.77 11.88 2.52
C ILE A 20 43.75 12.95 2.93
N SER A 21 43.63 14.04 2.16
CA SER A 21 42.71 15.14 2.44
C SER A 21 41.26 14.90 2.00
N LEU A 22 40.95 13.80 1.30
CA LEU A 22 39.57 13.40 1.04
C LEU A 22 38.93 13.14 2.42
N PRO A 23 38.02 14.00 2.91
CA PRO A 23 37.39 13.74 4.19
C PRO A 23 36.59 12.45 4.00
N ALA A 24 37.01 11.37 4.67
CA ALA A 24 36.17 10.19 4.81
C ALA A 24 34.88 10.69 5.45
N LYS A 25 33.82 10.86 4.65
CA LYS A 25 32.50 11.21 5.16
C LYS A 25 32.05 10.02 5.99
N ALA A 26 32.40 10.02 7.27
CA ALA A 26 31.83 9.13 8.25
C ALA A 26 30.35 9.49 8.30
N TYR A 27 29.51 8.64 7.72
CA TYR A 27 28.07 8.75 7.88
C TYR A 27 27.76 8.46 9.34
N ALA A 28 27.63 9.51 10.15
CA ALA A 28 27.05 9.38 11.48
C ALA A 28 25.58 9.01 11.31
N GLN A 29 25.26 7.71 11.38
CA GLN A 29 23.88 7.25 11.41
C GLN A 29 23.29 7.65 12.76
N ASN A 30 22.44 8.69 12.75
CA ASN A 30 21.54 8.99 13.85
C ASN A 30 20.48 7.89 13.91
N ILE A 31 20.77 6.79 14.61
CA ILE A 31 19.78 5.75 14.86
C ILE A 31 18.84 6.26 15.95
N ASN A 32 17.74 6.88 15.54
CA ASN A 32 16.64 7.24 16.43
C ASN A 32 15.94 5.95 16.89
N TYR A 33 16.43 5.35 17.98
CA TYR A 33 15.86 4.14 18.56
C TYR A 33 14.58 4.50 19.30
N LYS A 34 13.48 4.61 18.56
CA LYS A 34 12.14 4.70 19.15
C LYS A 34 11.76 3.31 19.64
N ILE A 35 11.37 3.20 20.91
CA ILE A 35 10.77 1.98 21.45
C ILE A 35 9.55 1.64 20.58
N PRO A 36 9.53 0.49 19.89
CA PRO A 36 8.42 0.15 19.01
C PRO A 36 7.16 -0.13 19.84
N ASN A 37 6.02 0.33 19.34
CA ASN A 37 4.73 0.10 19.98
C ASN A 37 4.41 -1.41 20.01
N PRO A 38 4.22 -2.04 21.19
CA PRO A 38 4.00 -3.49 21.29
C PRO A 38 2.65 -3.96 20.76
N THR A 39 1.67 -3.07 20.58
CA THR A 39 0.29 -3.44 20.19
C THR A 39 -0.02 -3.28 18.70
N ARG A 40 0.94 -2.84 17.87
CA ARG A 40 0.79 -2.55 16.42
C ARG A 40 -0.22 -1.46 16.04
N TYR A 41 -1.10 -1.03 16.95
CA TYR A 41 -2.11 0.01 16.72
C TYR A 41 -1.72 1.28 17.50
N ASN A 42 -1.56 2.40 16.79
CA ASN A 42 -1.13 3.68 17.34
C ASN A 42 -2.31 4.62 17.63
N SER A 43 -3.50 4.33 17.07
CA SER A 43 -4.71 5.12 17.24
C SER A 43 -5.97 4.23 17.30
N LEU A 44 -7.10 4.82 17.73
CA LEU A 44 -8.41 4.17 17.63
C LEU A 44 -8.78 3.87 16.18
N GLU A 45 -8.33 4.69 15.24
CA GLU A 45 -8.58 4.51 13.82
C GLU A 45 -7.90 3.25 13.27
N ASP A 46 -6.71 2.91 13.76
CA ASP A 46 -6.03 1.67 13.38
C ASP A 46 -6.80 0.43 13.87
N ILE A 47 -7.46 0.53 15.03
CA ILE A 47 -8.30 -0.55 15.59
C ILE A 47 -9.59 -0.70 14.77
N ILE A 48 -10.22 0.42 14.41
CA ILE A 48 -11.41 0.43 13.54
C ILE A 48 -11.06 -0.12 12.15
N GLY A 49 -9.91 0.28 11.60
CA GLY A 49 -9.39 -0.24 10.32
C GLY A 49 -9.11 -1.73 10.39
N ALA A 50 -8.53 -2.22 11.49
CA ALA A 50 -8.31 -3.65 11.71
C ALA A 50 -9.62 -4.43 11.78
N ALA A 51 -10.63 -3.93 12.50
CA ALA A 51 -11.96 -4.55 12.52
C ALA A 51 -12.61 -4.54 11.13
N GLY A 52 -12.50 -3.41 10.40
CA GLY A 52 -12.98 -3.29 9.02
C GLY A 52 -12.31 -4.27 8.07
N SER A 53 -11.02 -4.57 8.27
CA SER A 53 -10.27 -5.52 7.43
C SER A 53 -10.80 -6.96 7.51
N LEU A 54 -11.45 -7.33 8.62
CA LEU A 54 -12.10 -8.63 8.76
C LEU A 54 -13.45 -8.68 8.04
N ILE A 55 -14.17 -7.56 7.99
CA ILE A 55 -15.52 -7.47 7.40
C ILE A 55 -15.47 -7.30 5.88
N ARG A 56 -14.49 -6.53 5.36
CA ARG A 56 -14.33 -6.26 3.92
C ARG A 56 -14.37 -7.52 3.01
N PRO A 57 -13.64 -8.62 3.29
CA PRO A 57 -13.71 -9.81 2.44
C PRO A 57 -15.07 -10.51 2.49
N LEU A 58 -15.72 -10.57 3.66
CA LEU A 58 -17.06 -11.15 3.81
C LEU A 58 -18.11 -10.31 3.08
N PHE A 59 -17.96 -8.99 3.10
CA PHE A 59 -18.81 -8.06 2.36
C PHE A 59 -18.72 -8.30 0.85
N LEU A 60 -17.51 -8.41 0.30
CA LEU A 60 -17.31 -8.68 -1.13
C LEU A 60 -17.91 -10.02 -1.55
N LEU A 61 -17.75 -11.06 -0.72
CA LEU A 61 -18.36 -12.37 -0.96
C LEU A 61 -19.89 -12.27 -0.98
N THR A 62 -20.47 -11.57 0.00
CA THR A 62 -21.93 -11.39 0.11
C THR A 62 -22.49 -10.57 -1.04
N PHE A 63 -21.78 -9.51 -1.45
CA PHE A 63 -22.13 -8.70 -2.61
C PHE A 63 -22.18 -9.54 -3.89
N GLY A 64 -21.12 -10.33 -4.14
CA GLY A 64 -21.08 -11.24 -5.29
C GLY A 64 -22.23 -12.26 -5.25
N ALA A 65 -22.50 -12.85 -4.09
CA ALA A 65 -23.61 -13.78 -3.91
C ALA A 65 -24.98 -13.13 -4.23
N MET A 66 -25.22 -11.92 -3.75
CA MET A 66 -26.48 -11.20 -4.02
C MET A 66 -26.66 -10.86 -5.50
N LEU A 67 -25.58 -10.49 -6.20
CA LEU A 67 -25.63 -10.30 -7.65
C LEU A 67 -26.00 -11.59 -8.38
N LEU A 68 -25.40 -12.72 -8.00
CA LEU A 68 -25.70 -14.02 -8.60
C LEU A 68 -27.14 -14.45 -8.31
N VAL A 69 -27.63 -14.27 -7.09
CA VAL A 69 -29.02 -14.59 -6.71
C VAL A 69 -30.01 -13.73 -7.49
N GLY A 70 -29.78 -12.42 -7.57
CA GLY A 70 -30.63 -11.51 -8.32
C GLY A 70 -30.62 -11.83 -9.82
N ALA A 71 -29.44 -12.10 -10.40
CA ALA A 71 -29.31 -12.50 -11.79
C ALA A 71 -30.01 -13.84 -12.08
N PHE A 72 -29.81 -14.83 -11.20
CA PHE A 72 -30.47 -16.12 -11.30
C PHE A 72 -32.00 -15.97 -11.29
N LEU A 73 -32.55 -15.17 -10.37
CA LEU A 73 -33.98 -14.94 -10.28
C LEU A 73 -34.57 -14.32 -11.56
N VAL A 74 -33.84 -13.37 -12.18
CA VAL A 74 -34.24 -12.79 -13.47
C VAL A 74 -34.18 -13.83 -14.59
N LEU A 75 -33.10 -14.61 -14.68
CA LEU A 75 -32.90 -15.60 -15.74
C LEU A 75 -33.89 -16.77 -15.65
N THR A 76 -34.21 -17.24 -14.44
CA THR A 76 -35.12 -18.37 -14.21
C THR A 76 -36.59 -17.96 -14.02
N SER A 77 -36.91 -16.69 -14.30
CA SER A 77 -38.25 -16.13 -14.06
C SER A 77 -39.34 -16.71 -14.97
N GLN A 78 -38.98 -17.28 -16.13
CA GLN A 78 -39.92 -17.84 -17.10
C GLN A 78 -41.07 -16.90 -17.49
N GLY A 79 -40.80 -15.58 -17.53
CA GLY A 79 -41.80 -14.56 -17.86
C GLY A 79 -42.68 -14.11 -16.70
N ASN A 80 -42.43 -14.59 -15.47
CA ASN A 80 -43.08 -14.04 -14.27
C ASN A 80 -42.50 -12.64 -13.95
N GLU A 81 -43.33 -11.61 -14.13
CA GLU A 81 -42.94 -10.20 -13.94
C GLU A 81 -42.47 -9.91 -12.51
N GLU A 82 -43.14 -10.48 -11.50
CA GLU A 82 -42.81 -10.30 -10.09
C GLU A 82 -41.38 -10.80 -9.78
N LYS A 83 -41.01 -11.96 -10.30
CA LYS A 83 -39.64 -12.51 -10.15
C LYS A 83 -38.60 -11.64 -10.84
N ILE A 84 -38.91 -11.14 -12.04
CA ILE A 84 -38.01 -10.23 -12.77
C ILE A 84 -37.81 -8.93 -11.98
N GLU A 85 -38.88 -8.34 -11.47
CA GLU A 85 -38.81 -7.10 -10.70
C GLU A 85 -38.02 -7.31 -9.40
N ASN A 86 -38.29 -8.39 -8.68
CA ASN A 86 -37.58 -8.74 -7.45
C ASN A 86 -36.08 -8.94 -7.72
N GLY A 87 -35.71 -9.66 -8.78
CA GLY A 87 -34.30 -9.88 -9.12
C GLY A 87 -33.57 -8.58 -9.46
N LYS A 88 -34.23 -7.66 -10.20
CA LYS A 88 -33.70 -6.32 -10.47
C LYS A 88 -33.52 -5.49 -9.21
N LYS A 89 -34.50 -5.53 -8.29
CA LYS A 89 -34.41 -4.84 -6.99
C LYS A 89 -33.26 -5.38 -6.16
N THR A 90 -33.06 -6.70 -6.11
CA THR A 90 -31.93 -7.32 -5.42
C THR A 90 -30.58 -6.86 -5.98
N ILE A 91 -30.44 -6.87 -7.32
CA ILE A 91 -29.21 -6.39 -7.97
C ILE A 91 -28.97 -4.91 -7.64
N MET A 92 -30.01 -4.08 -7.72
CA MET A 92 -29.87 -2.65 -7.47
C MET A 92 -29.51 -2.36 -6.01
N ALA A 93 -30.15 -3.05 -5.05
CA ALA A 93 -29.80 -2.95 -3.65
C ALA A 93 -28.35 -3.38 -3.37
N ALA A 94 -27.88 -4.46 -4.02
CA ALA A 94 -26.49 -4.91 -3.90
C ALA A 94 -25.52 -3.85 -4.43
N ILE A 95 -25.81 -3.24 -5.58
CA ILE A 95 -24.98 -2.18 -6.19
C ILE A 95 -24.95 -0.94 -5.29
N ILE A 96 -26.09 -0.50 -4.77
CA ILE A 96 -26.16 0.67 -3.87
C ILE A 96 -25.36 0.40 -2.60
N GLY A 97 -25.53 -0.77 -1.97
CA GLY A 97 -24.76 -1.15 -0.79
C GLY A 97 -23.25 -1.19 -1.06
N PHE A 98 -22.85 -1.73 -2.21
CA PHE A 98 -21.45 -1.74 -2.63
C PHE A 98 -20.89 -0.32 -2.87
N ALA A 99 -21.65 0.56 -3.52
CA ALA A 99 -21.24 1.94 -3.75
C ALA A 99 -21.00 2.70 -2.44
N ILE A 100 -21.87 2.52 -1.44
CA ILE A 100 -21.70 3.11 -0.10
C ILE A 100 -20.43 2.57 0.56
N ALA A 101 -20.24 1.24 0.54
CA ALA A 101 -19.07 0.62 1.15
C ALA A 101 -17.75 0.99 0.47
N ALA A 102 -17.76 1.22 -0.85
CA ALA A 102 -16.58 1.62 -1.62
C ALA A 102 -16.18 3.08 -1.38
N LEU A 103 -17.13 3.94 -1.02
CA LEU A 103 -16.89 5.35 -0.67
C LEU A 103 -16.54 5.54 0.80
N ALA A 104 -16.74 4.52 1.64
CA ALA A 104 -16.34 4.56 3.03
C ALA A 104 -14.79 4.53 3.15
N PRO A 105 -14.18 5.42 3.95
CA PRO A 105 -12.73 5.43 4.19
C PRO A 105 -12.22 4.10 4.79
#